data_AF-A0A958AF60-F1
#
_entry.id   AF-A0A958AF60-F1
#
_cell.length_a   1.000
_cell.length_b   1.000
_cell.length_c   1.000
_cell.angle_alpha   90.00
_cell.angle_beta   90.00
_cell.angle_gamma   90.00
#
_symmetry.space_group_name_H-M   'P 1'
#
loop_
_entity.id
_entity.type
_entity.pdbx_description
1 polymer ?
#
loop_
_entity_poly.entity_id
_entity_poly.type
_entity_poly.pdbx_seq_one_letter_code
_entity_poly.pdbx_strand_id
1 'polypeptide(L)'
;IEAARAAGRKVAFTLSEVFVIDRHGDDFRALIEDGLIDILFANHTELAALTGEDDFEAGLAALAPKVPTLVVTRSADGAVAMANGERAEVAAEPIDEVVDTTGAGDLFAAGFLFGHVREESLELSLRRGAIAAAEIISHYGARPEADLKALMAAKLG
;
A
#
# COMPACT_ATOMS: atom_id res chain seq x y z
N ILE A 1 -9.24 -8.41 14.36
CA ILE A 1 -7.80 -8.52 14.67
C ILE A 1 -7.53 -9.76 15.53
N GLU A 2 -8.12 -9.86 16.73
CA GLU A 2 -7.90 -10.98 17.67
C GLU A 2 -8.02 -12.37 17.04
N ALA A 3 -9.10 -12.64 16.30
CA ALA A 3 -9.31 -13.94 15.65
C ALA A 3 -8.17 -14.30 14.66
N ALA A 4 -7.65 -13.34 13.90
CA ALA A 4 -6.55 -13.58 12.96
C ALA A 4 -5.26 -13.93 13.73
N ARG A 5 -4.95 -13.17 14.79
CA ARG A 5 -3.75 -13.37 15.62
C ARG A 5 -3.80 -14.68 16.39
N ALA A 6 -4.95 -15.04 16.97
CA ALA A 6 -5.16 -16.33 17.63
C ALA A 6 -4.93 -17.53 16.68
N ALA A 7 -5.09 -17.32 15.37
CA ALA A 7 -4.82 -18.30 14.33
C ALA A 7 -3.41 -18.16 13.68
N GLY A 8 -2.52 -17.33 14.25
CA GLY A 8 -1.17 -17.09 13.72
C GLY A 8 -1.15 -16.43 12.34
N ARG A 9 -2.16 -15.61 12.02
CA ARG A 9 -2.28 -14.89 10.73
C ARG A 9 -1.87 -13.43 10.89
N LYS A 10 -1.32 -12.88 9.80
CA LYS A 10 -0.96 -11.47 9.68
C LYS A 10 -2.19 -10.58 9.48
N VAL A 11 -2.11 -9.35 9.96
CA VAL A 11 -3.11 -8.29 9.78
C VAL A 11 -2.55 -7.21 8.85
N ALA A 12 -3.24 -7.00 7.73
CA ALA A 12 -3.00 -5.85 6.86
C ALA A 12 -4.02 -4.75 7.16
N PHE A 13 -3.58 -3.49 7.14
CA PHE A 13 -4.41 -2.33 7.46
C PHE A 13 -4.07 -1.15 6.53
N THR A 14 -5.09 -0.38 6.13
CA THR A 14 -4.92 0.83 5.31
C THR A 14 -5.41 2.04 6.09
N LEU A 15 -4.67 3.15 6.03
CA LEU A 15 -5.07 4.42 6.69
C LEU A 15 -6.30 5.05 6.05
N SER A 16 -6.70 4.57 4.87
CA SER A 16 -7.92 4.89 4.14
C SER A 16 -7.95 6.30 3.57
N GLU A 17 -7.99 7.33 4.42
CA GLU A 17 -8.12 8.74 4.02
C GLU A 17 -7.67 9.68 5.16
N VAL A 18 -7.18 10.87 4.81
CA VAL A 18 -6.68 11.86 5.80
C VAL A 18 -7.75 12.25 6.82
N PHE A 19 -9.01 12.45 6.40
CA PHE A 19 -10.08 12.81 7.33
C PHE A 19 -10.41 11.69 8.34
N VAL A 20 -10.11 10.43 8.01
CA VAL A 20 -10.26 9.30 8.92
C VAL A 20 -9.19 9.39 9.99
N ILE A 21 -7.96 9.74 9.60
CA ILE A 21 -6.84 9.98 10.52
C ILE A 21 -7.13 11.18 11.42
N ASP A 22 -7.73 12.26 10.91
CA ASP A 22 -8.08 13.42 11.74
C ASP A 22 -9.05 13.06 12.89
N ARG A 23 -9.93 12.08 12.66
CA ARG A 23 -10.94 11.65 13.65
C ARG A 23 -10.46 10.50 14.54
N HIS A 24 -9.66 9.58 13.99
CA HIS A 24 -9.31 8.30 14.60
C HIS A 24 -7.79 8.05 14.67
N GLY A 25 -6.98 9.07 14.41
CA GLY A 25 -5.52 8.94 14.35
C GLY A 25 -4.92 8.42 15.64
N ASP A 26 -5.48 8.78 16.80
CA ASP A 26 -5.04 8.26 18.09
C ASP A 26 -5.32 6.76 18.23
N ASP A 27 -6.48 6.29 17.74
CA ASP A 27 -6.80 4.87 17.70
C ASP A 27 -5.84 4.12 16.76
N PHE A 28 -5.52 4.69 15.59
CA PHE A 28 -4.58 4.08 14.64
C PHE A 28 -3.16 4.00 15.21
N ARG A 29 -2.69 5.07 15.86
CA ARG A 29 -1.41 5.07 16.56
C ARG A 29 -1.39 4.02 17.67
N ALA A 30 -2.47 3.89 18.45
CA ALA A 30 -2.57 2.84 19.46
C ALA A 30 -2.48 1.43 18.85
N LEU A 31 -3.19 1.15 17.75
CA LEU A 31 -3.09 -0.14 17.05
C LEU A 31 -1.67 -0.46 16.56
N ILE A 32 -0.94 0.56 16.11
CA ILE A 32 0.46 0.43 15.66
C ILE A 32 1.38 0.16 16.86
N GLU A 33 1.30 0.97 17.91
CA GLU A 33 2.14 0.83 19.12
C GLU A 33 1.89 -0.50 19.85
N ASP A 34 0.65 -0.99 19.84
CA ASP A 34 0.28 -2.30 20.39
C ASP A 34 0.75 -3.48 19.50
N GLY A 35 1.39 -3.21 18.36
CA GLY A 35 1.91 -4.22 17.44
C GLY A 35 0.82 -5.09 16.80
N LEU A 36 -0.37 -4.51 16.59
CA LEU A 36 -1.54 -5.21 16.06
C LEU A 36 -1.61 -5.22 14.53
N ILE A 37 -0.75 -4.46 13.87
CA ILE A 37 -0.68 -4.31 12.42
C ILE A 37 0.64 -4.91 11.91
N ASP A 38 0.55 -5.89 11.01
CA ASP A 38 1.72 -6.54 10.40
C ASP A 38 2.11 -5.88 9.08
N ILE A 39 1.13 -5.40 8.32
CA ILE A 39 1.32 -4.71 7.03
C ILE A 39 0.48 -3.45 7.03
N LEU A 40 1.13 -2.29 6.93
CA LEU A 40 0.45 -0.99 6.89
C LEU A 40 0.57 -0.38 5.49
N PHE A 41 -0.57 -0.03 4.92
CA PHE A 41 -0.69 0.74 3.70
C PHE A 41 -1.06 2.19 4.01
N ALA A 42 -0.39 3.11 3.32
CA ALA A 42 -0.69 4.52 3.33
C ALA A 42 -0.43 5.12 1.95
N ASN A 43 -0.96 6.30 1.67
CA ASN A 43 -0.36 7.21 0.68
C ASN A 43 0.50 8.27 1.38
N HIS A 44 1.20 9.10 0.62
CA HIS A 44 2.09 10.14 1.16
C HIS A 44 1.37 11.20 2.03
N THR A 45 0.11 11.54 1.75
CA THR A 45 -0.63 12.54 2.54
C THR A 45 -1.12 11.94 3.86
N GLU A 46 -1.57 10.68 3.84
CA GLU A 46 -1.91 9.90 5.03
C GLU A 46 -0.70 9.64 5.91
N LEU A 47 0.45 9.36 5.31
CA LEU A 47 1.72 9.23 6.02
C LEU A 47 2.00 10.52 6.81
N ALA A 48 1.98 11.68 6.14
CA ALA A 48 2.20 12.97 6.77
C ALA A 48 1.19 13.27 7.87
N ALA A 49 -0.10 13.00 7.62
CA ALA A 49 -1.16 13.21 8.62
C ALA A 49 -1.01 12.32 9.86
N LEU A 50 -0.60 11.06 9.68
CA LEU A 50 -0.42 10.13 10.79
C LEU A 50 0.83 10.46 11.61
N THR A 51 1.94 10.79 10.96
CA THR A 51 3.24 11.03 11.63
C THR A 51 3.39 12.47 12.13
N GLY A 52 2.71 13.43 11.50
CA GLY A 52 2.96 14.87 11.68
C GLY A 52 4.20 15.38 10.94
N GLU A 53 4.78 14.58 10.04
CA GLU A 53 5.98 14.92 9.28
C GLU A 53 5.63 15.23 7.82
N ASP A 54 5.88 16.47 7.37
CA ASP A 54 5.63 16.88 5.97
C ASP A 54 6.68 16.31 4.99
N ASP A 55 7.89 16.04 5.47
CA ASP A 55 8.94 15.41 4.66
C ASP A 55 8.68 13.90 4.54
N PHE A 56 8.63 13.42 3.30
CA PHE A 56 8.30 12.03 3.01
C PHE A 56 9.27 11.05 3.65
N GLU A 57 10.58 11.33 3.61
CA GLU A 57 11.61 10.47 4.18
C GLU A 57 11.58 10.49 5.71
N ALA A 58 11.32 11.65 6.32
CA ALA A 58 11.09 11.77 7.76
C ALA A 58 9.85 10.97 8.20
N GLY A 59 8.75 11.06 7.45
CA GLY A 59 7.54 10.26 7.69
C GLY A 59 7.81 8.75 7.61
N LEU A 60 8.53 8.31 6.57
CA LEU A 60 8.95 6.91 6.44
C LEU A 60 9.81 6.48 7.64
N ALA A 61 10.81 7.29 8.01
CA ALA A 61 11.70 6.99 9.12
C ALA A 61 10.98 6.93 10.48
N ALA A 62 9.94 7.75 10.66
CA ALA A 62 9.13 7.76 11.89
C ALA A 62 8.22 6.52 12.01
N LEU A 63 7.70 6.02 10.88
CA LEU A 63 6.67 4.99 10.88
C LEU A 63 7.19 3.58 10.59
N ALA A 64 8.17 3.42 9.69
CA ALA A 64 8.68 2.12 9.28
C ALA A 64 9.22 1.25 10.44
N PRO A 65 9.89 1.78 11.48
CA PRO A 65 10.34 0.97 12.61
C PRO A 65 9.21 0.41 13.48
N LYS A 66 7.98 0.94 13.34
CA LYS A 66 6.84 0.60 14.20
C LYS A 66 5.98 -0.53 13.64
N VAL A 67 6.15 -0.90 12.36
CA VAL A 67 5.36 -1.95 11.70
C VAL A 67 6.28 -2.92 10.96
N PRO A 68 5.98 -4.23 10.91
CA PRO A 68 6.82 -5.20 10.20
C PRO A 68 6.95 -4.94 8.68
N THR A 69 5.91 -4.37 8.06
CA THR A 69 5.92 -3.98 6.66
C THR A 69 5.14 -2.68 6.49
N LEU A 70 5.79 -1.65 5.98
CA LEU A 70 5.18 -0.38 5.58
C LEU A 70 5.18 -0.28 4.06
N VAL A 71 4.05 0.12 3.47
CA VAL A 71 3.90 0.33 2.04
C VAL A 71 3.25 1.70 1.82
N VAL A 72 3.95 2.61 1.15
CA VAL A 72 3.47 3.99 0.93
C VAL A 72 3.42 4.32 -0.56
N THR A 73 2.23 4.68 -1.05
CA THR A 73 2.01 5.12 -2.42
C THR A 73 2.18 6.63 -2.57
N ARG A 74 2.65 7.07 -3.73
CA ARG A 74 2.93 8.47 -4.07
C ARG A 74 2.34 8.86 -5.43
N SER A 75 1.19 8.31 -5.77
CA SER A 75 0.51 8.57 -7.05
C SER A 75 1.45 8.33 -8.25
N ALA A 76 1.69 9.33 -9.09
CA ALA A 76 2.57 9.22 -10.27
C ALA A 76 4.05 8.96 -9.91
N ASP A 77 4.48 9.26 -8.69
CA ASP A 77 5.84 8.98 -8.20
C ASP A 77 6.00 7.53 -7.70
N GLY A 78 5.00 6.68 -7.95
CA GLY A 78 5.05 5.25 -7.65
C GLY A 78 4.86 4.94 -6.17
N ALA A 79 5.69 4.06 -5.62
CA ALA A 79 5.54 3.60 -4.24
C ALA A 79 6.84 3.09 -3.62
N VAL A 80 6.91 3.15 -2.28
CA VAL A 80 8.02 2.64 -1.46
C VAL A 80 7.48 1.58 -0.50
N ALA A 81 8.20 0.48 -0.34
CA ALA A 81 7.96 -0.50 0.72
C ALA A 81 9.20 -0.69 1.59
N MET A 82 8.99 -0.83 2.89
CA MET A 82 10.02 -1.11 3.88
C MET A 82 9.61 -2.32 4.72
N ALA A 83 10.43 -3.37 4.73
CA ALA A 83 10.20 -4.55 5.58
C ALA A 83 11.53 -5.21 5.92
N ASN A 84 11.68 -5.72 7.14
CA ASN A 84 12.87 -6.48 7.58
C ASN A 84 14.23 -5.76 7.34
N GLY A 85 14.26 -4.42 7.39
CA GLY A 85 15.46 -3.64 7.07
C GLY A 85 15.78 -3.51 5.58
N GLU A 86 14.95 -4.07 4.70
CA GLU A 86 14.98 -3.86 3.27
C GLU A 86 14.08 -2.68 2.89
N ARG A 87 14.51 -1.91 1.90
CA ARG A 87 13.72 -0.88 1.22
C ARG A 87 13.66 -1.21 -0.26
N ALA A 88 12.46 -1.21 -0.82
CA ALA A 88 12.22 -1.31 -2.25
C ALA A 88 11.39 -0.11 -2.72
N GLU A 89 11.57 0.28 -3.97
CA GLU A 89 10.86 1.38 -4.60
C GLU A 89 10.51 1.00 -6.04
N VAL A 90 9.33 1.43 -6.50
CA VAL A 90 8.89 1.24 -7.87
C VAL A 90 8.34 2.55 -8.41
N ALA A 91 8.57 2.81 -9.70
CA ALA A 91 7.87 3.87 -10.41
C ALA A 91 6.39 3.50 -10.62
N ALA A 92 5.53 4.49 -10.87
CA ALA A 92 4.18 4.20 -11.35
C ALA A 92 4.24 3.47 -12.70
N GLU A 93 3.32 2.54 -12.92
CA GLU A 93 3.19 1.88 -14.21
C GLU A 93 2.67 2.90 -15.25
N PRO A 94 3.33 3.03 -16.41
CA PRO A 94 2.94 4.01 -17.42
C PRO A 94 1.56 3.71 -18.01
N ILE A 95 0.76 4.76 -18.15
CA ILE A 95 -0.56 4.77 -18.77
C ILE A 95 -0.68 5.96 -19.73
N ASP A 96 -1.58 5.86 -20.71
CA ASP A 96 -1.79 6.92 -21.69
C ASP A 96 -2.59 8.09 -21.09
N GLU A 97 -3.61 7.79 -20.28
CA GLU A 97 -4.51 8.79 -19.67
C GLU A 97 -5.06 8.29 -18.32
N VAL A 98 -5.16 9.18 -17.34
CA VAL A 98 -5.88 8.95 -16.07
C VAL A 98 -7.34 9.33 -16.26
N VAL A 99 -8.27 8.37 -16.08
CA VAL A 99 -9.71 8.57 -16.28
C VAL A 99 -10.44 8.79 -14.96
N ASP A 100 -10.19 7.94 -13.96
CA ASP A 100 -10.86 7.97 -12.65
C ASP A 100 -9.91 7.36 -11.60
N THR A 101 -9.57 8.07 -10.53
CA THR A 101 -8.63 7.55 -9.52
C THR A 101 -9.27 6.62 -8.50
N THR A 102 -10.58 6.40 -8.60
CA THR A 102 -11.35 5.55 -7.68
C THR A 102 -10.80 4.13 -7.65
N GLY A 103 -10.43 3.63 -6.46
CA GLY A 103 -9.91 2.27 -6.28
C GLY A 103 -8.41 2.11 -6.55
N ALA A 104 -7.67 3.17 -6.88
CA ALA A 104 -6.22 3.10 -7.12
C ALA A 104 -5.45 2.48 -5.93
N GLY A 105 -5.71 2.96 -4.71
CA GLY A 105 -5.10 2.43 -3.49
C GLY A 105 -5.54 1.00 -3.18
N ASP A 106 -6.81 0.67 -3.43
CA ASP A 106 -7.37 -0.67 -3.20
C ASP A 106 -6.73 -1.71 -4.12
N LEU A 107 -6.60 -1.41 -5.42
CA LEU A 107 -5.97 -2.31 -6.38
C LEU A 107 -4.45 -2.36 -6.20
N PHE A 108 -3.83 -1.26 -5.77
CA PHE A 108 -2.42 -1.30 -5.36
C PHE A 108 -2.21 -2.29 -4.22
N ALA A 109 -3.00 -2.19 -3.15
CA ALA A 109 -2.93 -3.10 -2.01
C ALA A 109 -3.24 -4.55 -2.43
N ALA A 110 -4.23 -4.77 -3.30
CA ALA A 110 -4.55 -6.09 -3.82
C ALA A 110 -3.39 -6.72 -4.59
N GLY A 111 -2.75 -5.96 -5.49
CA GLY A 111 -1.58 -6.41 -6.25
C GLY A 111 -0.38 -6.70 -5.35
N PHE A 112 -0.10 -5.80 -4.39
CA PHE A 112 0.97 -6.00 -3.41
C PHE A 112 0.75 -7.24 -2.55
N LEU A 113 -0.45 -7.38 -1.97
CA LEU A 113 -0.78 -8.51 -1.11
C LEU A 113 -0.74 -9.83 -1.88
N PHE A 114 -1.11 -9.84 -3.17
CA PHE A 114 -0.97 -11.02 -4.03
C PHE A 114 0.49 -11.48 -4.14
N GLY A 115 1.43 -10.56 -4.34
CA GLY A 115 2.86 -10.87 -4.32
C GLY A 115 3.33 -11.34 -2.94
N HIS A 116 2.92 -10.62 -1.89
CA HIS A 116 3.30 -10.91 -0.51
C HIS A 116 2.91 -12.31 -0.05
N VAL A 117 1.67 -12.75 -0.31
CA VAL A 117 1.20 -14.10 0.09
C VAL A 117 1.85 -15.23 -0.72
N ARG A 118 2.54 -14.89 -1.81
CA ARG A 118 3.32 -15.81 -2.63
C ARG A 118 4.81 -15.78 -2.31
N GLU A 119 5.19 -15.05 -1.25
CA GLU A 119 6.58 -14.90 -0.80
C GLU A 119 7.49 -14.28 -1.89
N GLU A 120 6.91 -13.46 -2.76
CA GLU A 120 7.67 -12.70 -3.74
C GLU A 120 8.43 -11.54 -3.08
N SER A 121 9.46 -11.02 -3.77
CA SER A 121 10.25 -9.88 -3.25
C SER A 121 9.37 -8.64 -3.03
N LEU A 122 9.86 -7.71 -2.20
CA LEU A 122 9.19 -6.42 -2.00
C LEU A 122 9.03 -5.66 -3.33
N GLU A 123 10.08 -5.65 -4.15
CA GLU A 123 10.06 -5.03 -5.48
C GLU A 123 8.97 -5.64 -6.38
N LEU A 124 8.89 -6.98 -6.44
CA LEU A 124 7.89 -7.63 -7.29
C LEU A 124 6.47 -7.40 -6.77
N SER A 125 6.28 -7.40 -5.45
CA SER A 125 5.00 -7.07 -4.81
C SER A 125 4.58 -5.63 -5.12
N LEU A 126 5.51 -4.66 -5.00
CA LEU A 126 5.27 -3.27 -5.38
C LEU A 126 4.90 -3.14 -6.86
N ARG A 127 5.61 -3.83 -7.76
CA ARG A 127 5.36 -3.78 -9.20
C ARG A 127 3.99 -4.34 -9.56
N ARG A 128 3.53 -5.40 -8.88
CA ARG A 128 2.14 -5.88 -9.01
C ARG A 128 1.12 -4.84 -8.56
N GLY A 129 1.38 -4.18 -7.44
CA GLY A 129 0.54 -3.07 -6.97
C GLY A 129 0.45 -1.95 -8.02
N ALA A 130 1.59 -1.53 -8.57
CA ALA A 130 1.64 -0.48 -9.59
C ALA A 130 0.88 -0.85 -10.87
N ILE A 131 1.03 -2.08 -11.36
CA ILE A 131 0.31 -2.56 -12.56
C ILE A 131 -1.21 -2.59 -12.31
N ALA A 132 -1.65 -3.08 -11.16
CA ALA A 132 -3.07 -3.13 -10.82
C ALA A 132 -3.67 -1.74 -10.63
N ALA A 133 -2.92 -0.81 -10.02
CA ALA A 133 -3.33 0.58 -9.86
C ALA A 133 -3.43 1.30 -11.21
N ALA A 134 -2.50 1.07 -12.13
CA ALA A 134 -2.55 1.65 -13.47
C ALA A 134 -3.75 1.16 -14.28
N GLU A 135 -4.10 -0.11 -14.16
CA GLU A 135 -5.28 -0.65 -14.83
C GLU A 135 -6.56 0.03 -14.35
N ILE A 136 -6.77 0.09 -13.04
CA ILE A 136 -8.03 0.62 -12.50
C ILE A 136 -8.23 2.10 -12.80
N ILE A 137 -7.16 2.89 -12.84
CA ILE A 137 -7.28 4.34 -13.08
C ILE A 137 -7.49 4.71 -14.55
N SER A 138 -7.38 3.74 -15.45
CA SER A 138 -7.50 3.94 -16.91
C SER A 138 -8.93 3.84 -17.42
N HIS A 139 -9.91 3.62 -16.54
CA HIS A 139 -11.34 3.56 -16.87
C HIS A 139 -12.18 3.96 -15.64
N TYR A 140 -13.50 4.07 -15.80
CA TYR A 140 -14.39 4.39 -14.67
C TYR A 140 -14.67 3.18 -13.78
N GLY A 141 -14.81 3.44 -12.48
CA GLY A 141 -15.24 2.44 -11.50
C GLY A 141 -14.11 1.89 -10.62
N ALA A 142 -14.47 1.10 -9.60
CA ALA A 142 -13.56 0.66 -8.53
C ALA A 142 -13.19 -0.84 -8.60
N ARG A 143 -13.41 -1.48 -9.76
CA ARG A 143 -13.03 -2.89 -10.00
C ARG A 143 -12.46 -3.04 -11.42
N PRO A 144 -11.45 -3.90 -11.59
CA PRO A 144 -10.74 -4.06 -12.85
C PRO A 144 -11.69 -4.53 -13.96
N GLU A 145 -11.52 -3.97 -15.16
CA GLU A 145 -12.15 -4.48 -16.38
C GLU A 145 -11.29 -5.55 -17.05
N ALA A 146 -9.96 -5.46 -16.89
CA ALA A 146 -9.02 -6.42 -17.44
C ALA A 146 -8.91 -7.71 -16.60
N ASP A 147 -8.51 -8.81 -17.25
CA ASP A 147 -8.01 -9.99 -16.53
C ASP A 147 -6.63 -9.66 -15.94
N LEU A 148 -6.62 -9.31 -14.65
CA LEU A 148 -5.38 -9.00 -13.93
C LEU A 148 -4.36 -10.14 -13.99
N LYS A 149 -4.78 -11.41 -14.05
CA LYS A 149 -3.81 -12.52 -14.15
C LYS A 149 -3.09 -12.50 -15.50
N ALA A 150 -3.83 -12.31 -16.58
CA ALA A 150 -3.26 -12.20 -17.93
C ALA A 150 -2.38 -10.95 -18.05
N LEU A 151 -2.83 -9.82 -17.49
CA LEU A 151 -2.07 -8.57 -17.48
C LEU A 151 -0.74 -8.72 -16.73
N MET A 152 -0.75 -9.35 -15.55
CA MET A 152 0.46 -9.59 -14.78
C MET A 152 1.45 -10.49 -15.53
N ALA A 153 0.98 -11.56 -16.17
CA ALA A 153 1.85 -12.42 -16.98
C ALA A 153 2.48 -11.67 -18.16
N ALA A 154 1.73 -10.79 -18.81
CA ALA A 154 2.26 -9.98 -19.92
C ALA A 154 3.30 -8.95 -19.46
N LYS A 155 3.10 -8.34 -18.28
CA LYS A 155 3.94 -7.24 -17.76
C LYS A 155 5.16 -7.71 -16.96
N LEU A 156 5.10 -8.90 -16.34
CA LEU A 156 6.13 -9.42 -15.44
C LEU A 156 6.97 -10.56 -16.05
N GLY A 157 6.48 -11.21 -17.11
CA GLY A 157 7.09 -12.41 -17.71
C GLY A 157 6.68 -13.70 -17.00
#